data_AF-A0A3B4T1T4-F1
#
_entry.id   AF-A0A3B4T1T4-F1
#
_cell.length_a   1.000
_cell.length_b   1.000
_cell.length_c   1.000
_cell.angle_alpha   90.00
_cell.angle_beta   90.00
_cell.angle_gamma   90.00
#
_symmetry.space_group_name_H-M   'P 1'
#
loop_
_entity.id
_entity.type
_entity.pdbx_description
1 polymer ?
#
loop_
_entity_poly.entity_id
_entity_poly.type
_entity_poly.pdbx_seq_one_letter_code
_entity_poly.pdbx_strand_id
1 'polypeptide(L)'
;MTMSSRIDPGIKVKELGGLYINFDGSKSKPVSSSLQKLKEKKIQDEVMKKSVIGPDFEKKDAVPPYSESKQATKLKHRAEREKSTGDGWFNMKAPEISQELKGDLQVLKMRGSMDPKRFYKKNDRDGFPKYFQVGTVADNAVDFYHSRIPKKERKRTMVEELLADAEFRHNNKKKYQHIVTEKAAQGAGKRNKKKNKFHKK
;
A
#
# COMPACT_ATOMS: atom_id res chain seq x y z
N MET A 1 -44.38 70.25 -46.95
CA MET A 1 -45.09 69.04 -46.49
C MET A 1 -44.09 68.18 -45.73
N THR A 2 -44.21 68.09 -44.41
CA THR A 2 -43.34 67.27 -43.55
C THR A 2 -44.01 65.92 -43.33
N MET A 3 -43.43 64.85 -43.87
CA MET A 3 -43.93 63.48 -43.67
C MET A 3 -43.41 62.95 -42.34
N SER A 4 -44.32 62.64 -41.41
CA SER A 4 -44.01 62.03 -40.12
C SER A 4 -43.66 60.55 -40.32
N SER A 5 -42.40 60.16 -40.14
CA SER A 5 -41.93 58.78 -40.22
C SER A 5 -41.66 58.19 -38.84
N ARG A 6 -42.67 58.15 -37.97
CA ARG A 6 -42.55 57.46 -36.68
C ARG A 6 -43.82 56.71 -36.35
N ILE A 7 -43.73 55.38 -36.37
CA ILE A 7 -44.79 54.47 -35.95
C ILE A 7 -44.62 54.26 -34.45
N ASP A 8 -45.67 54.52 -33.67
CA ASP A 8 -45.71 54.19 -32.25
C ASP A 8 -46.13 52.72 -32.09
N PRO A 9 -45.24 51.83 -31.60
CA PRO A 9 -45.53 50.41 -31.49
C PRO A 9 -46.46 50.05 -30.33
N GLY A 10 -46.92 51.02 -29.51
CA GLY A 10 -47.84 50.77 -28.39
C GLY A 10 -47.26 49.95 -27.24
N ILE A 11 -45.97 49.60 -27.32
CA ILE A 11 -45.23 48.84 -26.30
C ILE A 11 -44.10 49.74 -25.78
N LYS A 12 -44.09 49.99 -24.47
CA LYS A 12 -43.01 50.73 -23.82
C LYS A 12 -41.78 49.85 -23.64
N VAL A 13 -41.01 49.71 -24.72
CA VAL A 13 -39.82 48.85 -24.82
C VAL A 13 -38.75 49.15 -23.73
N LYS A 14 -38.75 50.38 -23.19
CA LYS A 14 -37.87 50.79 -22.08
C LYS A 14 -38.27 50.19 -20.73
N GLU A 15 -39.55 49.94 -20.49
CA GLU A 15 -40.04 49.34 -19.23
C GLU A 15 -39.82 47.82 -19.21
N LEU A 16 -39.72 47.18 -20.38
CA LEU A 16 -39.51 45.74 -20.53
C LEU A 16 -38.02 45.32 -20.62
N GLY A 17 -37.10 46.17 -20.17
CA GLY A 17 -35.66 45.87 -20.13
C GLY A 17 -34.87 46.19 -21.41
N GLY A 18 -35.49 46.87 -22.38
CA GLY A 18 -34.83 47.34 -23.61
C GLY A 18 -34.63 46.25 -24.68
N LEU A 19 -34.35 46.68 -25.91
CA LEU A 19 -33.90 45.78 -26.98
C LEU A 19 -32.44 45.39 -26.76
N TYR A 20 -32.10 44.10 -26.94
CA TYR A 20 -30.71 43.62 -26.84
C TYR A 20 -29.77 44.21 -27.91
N ILE A 21 -30.32 44.82 -28.95
CA ILE A 21 -29.58 45.40 -30.07
C ILE A 21 -29.84 46.91 -30.11
N ASN A 22 -28.82 47.70 -29.77
CA ASN A 22 -28.85 49.15 -29.94
C ASN A 22 -28.48 49.49 -31.39
N PHE A 23 -29.42 50.06 -32.15
CA PHE A 23 -29.19 50.51 -33.54
C PHE A 23 -28.61 51.92 -33.65
N ASP A 24 -28.46 52.64 -32.53
CA ASP A 24 -27.74 53.91 -32.51
C ASP A 24 -26.23 53.64 -32.50
N GLY A 25 -25.52 54.19 -33.49
CA GLY A 25 -24.08 54.04 -33.70
C GLY A 25 -23.17 54.64 -32.62
N SER A 26 -23.66 54.83 -31.39
CA SER A 26 -22.84 55.20 -30.24
C SER A 26 -22.05 53.98 -29.76
N LYS A 27 -20.71 54.06 -29.84
CA LYS A 27 -19.79 53.03 -29.38
C LYS A 27 -20.11 52.65 -27.92
N SER A 28 -20.44 51.39 -27.68
CA SER A 28 -20.59 50.84 -26.33
C SER A 28 -19.31 51.07 -25.52
N LYS A 29 -19.43 51.51 -24.27
CA LYS A 29 -18.28 51.68 -23.36
C LYS A 29 -17.46 50.38 -23.32
N PRO A 30 -16.13 50.42 -23.51
CA PRO A 30 -15.30 49.23 -23.47
C PRO A 30 -15.44 48.59 -22.08
N VAL A 31 -15.72 47.28 -22.06
CA VAL A 31 -15.70 46.47 -20.84
C VAL A 31 -14.39 46.75 -20.11
N SER A 32 -14.46 47.04 -18.79
CA SER A 32 -13.32 47.52 -18.03
C SER A 32 -12.09 46.64 -18.25
N SER A 33 -10.96 47.26 -18.58
CA SER A 33 -9.68 46.58 -18.86
C SER A 33 -9.22 45.65 -17.71
N SER A 34 -9.71 45.88 -16.49
CA SER A 34 -9.51 45.03 -15.32
C SER A 34 -10.16 43.64 -15.44
N LEU A 35 -11.38 43.55 -15.98
CA LEU A 35 -12.08 42.27 -16.17
C LEU A 35 -11.45 41.45 -17.29
N GLN A 36 -10.98 42.14 -18.35
CA GLN A 36 -10.21 41.51 -19.43
C GLN A 36 -8.91 40.90 -18.88
N LYS A 37 -8.14 41.66 -18.08
CA LYS A 37 -6.92 41.17 -17.42
C LYS A 37 -7.17 39.96 -16.50
N LEU A 38 -8.27 39.94 -15.74
CA LEU A 38 -8.60 38.80 -14.88
C LEU A 38 -8.97 37.56 -15.68
N LYS A 39 -9.69 37.73 -16.79
CA LYS A 39 -10.03 36.64 -17.71
C LYS A 39 -8.79 36.08 -18.40
N GLU A 40 -7.88 36.96 -18.84
CA GLU A 40 -6.59 36.59 -19.41
C GLU A 40 -5.70 35.83 -18.42
N LYS A 41 -5.62 36.27 -17.17
CA LYS A 41 -4.89 35.54 -16.11
C LYS A 41 -5.46 34.15 -15.87
N LYS A 42 -6.78 33.99 -15.81
CA LYS A 42 -7.42 32.67 -15.67
C LYS A 42 -7.12 31.75 -16.86
N ILE A 43 -7.14 32.29 -18.08
CA ILE A 43 -6.78 31.54 -19.30
C ILE A 43 -5.31 31.13 -19.25
N GLN A 44 -4.41 32.03 -18.82
CA GLN A 44 -2.99 31.73 -18.66
C GLN A 44 -2.76 30.65 -17.59
N ASP A 45 -3.40 30.73 -16.43
CA ASP A 45 -3.30 29.73 -15.38
C ASP A 45 -3.79 28.36 -15.86
N GLU A 46 -4.86 28.33 -16.65
CA GLU A 46 -5.42 27.10 -17.23
C GLU A 46 -4.52 26.48 -18.30
N VAL A 47 -3.85 27.31 -19.11
CA VAL A 47 -2.84 26.87 -20.08
C VAL A 47 -1.57 26.36 -19.36
N MET A 48 -1.12 27.07 -18.34
CA MET A 48 0.06 26.72 -17.55
C MET A 48 -0.12 25.44 -16.75
N LYS A 49 -1.35 25.07 -16.36
CA LYS A 49 -1.64 23.77 -15.72
C LYS A 49 -1.27 22.55 -16.57
N LYS A 50 -1.27 22.67 -17.90
CA LYS A 50 -0.86 21.59 -18.82
C LYS A 50 0.63 21.66 -19.19
N SER A 51 1.32 22.72 -18.76
CA SER A 51 2.73 22.96 -19.07
C SER A 51 3.67 22.17 -18.16
N VAL A 52 4.89 21.91 -18.63
CA VAL A 52 5.96 21.26 -17.85
C VAL A 52 6.59 22.23 -16.84
N ILE A 53 6.44 23.54 -17.05
CA ILE A 53 7.03 24.63 -16.27
C ILE A 53 6.10 24.95 -15.09
N GLY A 54 6.04 24.04 -14.12
CA GLY A 54 5.37 24.28 -12.84
C GLY A 54 6.31 24.95 -11.81
N PRO A 55 5.79 25.42 -10.66
CA PRO A 55 6.62 25.96 -9.58
C PRO A 55 7.63 24.94 -9.01
N ASP A 56 7.37 23.64 -9.17
CA ASP A 56 8.31 22.57 -8.80
C ASP A 56 9.33 22.24 -9.91
N PHE A 57 9.29 22.93 -11.06
CA PHE A 57 10.26 22.75 -12.14
C PHE A 57 11.65 23.26 -11.75
N GLU A 58 11.72 24.37 -11.01
CA GLU A 58 12.97 24.98 -10.55
C GLU A 58 13.75 24.09 -9.56
N LYS A 59 13.05 23.17 -8.88
CA LYS A 59 13.65 22.21 -7.94
C LYS A 59 14.23 20.97 -8.61
N LYS A 60 14.01 20.77 -9.91
CA LYS A 60 14.50 19.59 -10.63
C LYS A 60 15.87 19.87 -11.23
N ASP A 61 16.85 19.03 -10.91
CA ASP A 61 18.21 19.14 -11.45
C ASP A 61 18.26 18.96 -12.99
N ALA A 62 17.29 18.26 -13.58
CA ALA A 62 17.19 18.05 -15.01
C ALA A 62 15.73 17.97 -15.49
N VAL A 63 15.50 18.42 -16.73
CA VAL A 63 14.20 18.30 -17.39
C VAL A 63 13.91 16.82 -17.68
N PRO A 64 12.75 16.29 -17.30
CA PRO A 64 12.39 14.92 -17.62
C PRO A 64 12.31 14.73 -19.15
N PRO A 65 12.72 13.55 -19.67
CA PRO A 65 12.69 13.29 -21.10
C PRO A 65 11.26 13.33 -21.64
N TYR A 66 11.10 13.87 -22.85
CA TYR A 66 9.79 14.04 -23.51
C TYR A 66 9.04 12.72 -23.72
N SER A 67 9.77 11.63 -23.98
CA SER A 67 9.21 10.28 -24.08
C SER A 67 10.07 9.28 -23.30
N GLU A 68 9.43 8.29 -22.70
CA GLU A 68 10.15 7.24 -21.97
C GLU A 68 10.84 6.29 -22.94
N SER A 69 12.07 5.88 -22.62
CA SER A 69 12.76 4.87 -23.41
C SER A 69 12.02 3.53 -23.36
N LYS A 70 12.13 2.74 -24.43
CA LYS A 70 11.57 1.36 -24.47
C LYS A 70 12.12 0.47 -23.36
N GLN A 71 13.31 0.78 -22.84
CA GLN A 71 13.90 0.03 -21.72
C GLN A 71 13.29 0.46 -20.39
N ALA A 72 13.11 1.77 -20.16
CA ALA A 72 12.50 2.30 -18.95
C ALA A 72 11.07 1.77 -18.77
N THR A 73 10.28 1.76 -19.85
CA THR A 73 8.91 1.20 -19.85
C THR A 73 8.90 -0.30 -19.55
N LYS A 74 9.79 -1.09 -20.17
CA LYS A 74 9.94 -2.53 -19.85
C LYS A 74 10.32 -2.78 -18.39
N LEU A 75 11.19 -1.94 -17.82
CA LEU A 75 11.60 -2.04 -16.43
C LEU A 75 10.43 -1.73 -15.48
N LYS A 76 9.65 -0.69 -15.76
CA LYS A 76 8.42 -0.36 -15.02
C LYS A 76 7.42 -1.51 -15.04
N HIS A 77 7.13 -2.08 -16.21
CA HIS A 77 6.24 -3.23 -16.32
C HIS A 77 6.77 -4.49 -15.64
N ARG A 78 8.10 -4.68 -15.57
CA ARG A 78 8.69 -5.77 -14.78
C ARG A 78 8.44 -5.53 -13.29
N ALA A 79 8.68 -4.32 -12.80
CA ALA A 79 8.43 -3.96 -11.40
C ALA A 79 6.93 -4.07 -11.02
N GLU A 80 6.02 -3.65 -11.91
CA GLU A 80 4.57 -3.81 -11.73
C GLU A 80 4.16 -5.28 -11.65
N ARG A 81 4.70 -6.12 -12.56
CA ARG A 81 4.46 -7.56 -12.51
C ARG A 81 5.05 -8.18 -11.26
N GLU A 82 6.22 -7.77 -10.79
CA GLU A 82 6.82 -8.34 -9.59
C GLU A 82 6.00 -8.09 -8.31
N LYS A 83 5.16 -7.04 -8.29
CA LYS A 83 4.28 -6.73 -7.13
C LYS A 83 3.14 -7.73 -6.95
N SER A 84 2.74 -8.46 -8.00
CA SER A 84 1.65 -9.43 -7.94
C SER A 84 2.04 -10.76 -8.56
N THR A 85 1.29 -11.83 -8.28
CA THR A 85 1.52 -13.13 -8.94
C THR A 85 0.97 -13.14 -10.38
N GLY A 86 0.20 -12.11 -10.78
CA GLY A 86 -0.47 -12.02 -12.07
C GLY A 86 -1.84 -12.70 -12.11
N ASP A 87 -2.49 -12.66 -13.28
CA ASP A 87 -3.89 -13.08 -13.44
C ASP A 87 -4.11 -14.59 -13.25
N GLY A 88 -3.11 -15.40 -13.64
CA GLY A 88 -3.15 -16.86 -13.43
C GLY A 88 -3.19 -17.31 -11.96
N TRP A 89 -2.99 -16.37 -11.03
CA TRP A 89 -3.12 -16.61 -9.59
C TRP A 89 -3.75 -15.42 -8.87
N PHE A 90 -4.92 -14.99 -9.39
CA PHE A 90 -5.82 -14.00 -8.79
C PHE A 90 -5.13 -12.70 -8.30
N ASN A 91 -4.04 -12.29 -8.96
CA ASN A 91 -3.29 -11.07 -8.64
C ASN A 91 -2.87 -10.95 -7.16
N MET A 92 -2.47 -12.07 -6.53
CA MET A 92 -2.00 -12.05 -5.14
C MET A 92 -0.80 -11.10 -4.98
N LYS A 93 -0.94 -10.11 -4.08
CA LYS A 93 0.09 -9.10 -3.79
C LYS A 93 1.25 -9.70 -3.00
N ALA A 94 2.47 -9.20 -3.22
CA ALA A 94 3.61 -9.45 -2.36
C ALA A 94 3.56 -8.51 -1.14
N PRO A 95 3.37 -9.02 0.09
CA PRO A 95 3.39 -8.19 1.28
C PRO A 95 4.82 -7.75 1.63
N GLU A 96 4.94 -6.61 2.27
CA GLU A 96 6.18 -6.20 2.92
C GLU A 96 6.41 -7.07 4.17
N ILE A 97 7.62 -7.62 4.31
CA ILE A 97 7.94 -8.52 5.41
C ILE A 97 8.21 -7.70 6.67
N SER A 98 7.14 -7.43 7.43
CA SER A 98 7.26 -6.88 8.78
C SER A 98 7.87 -7.91 9.75
N GLN A 99 8.35 -7.44 10.90
CA GLN A 99 8.93 -8.34 11.92
C GLN A 99 7.91 -9.36 12.45
N GLU A 100 6.66 -8.96 12.60
CA GLU A 100 5.55 -9.83 13.03
C GLU A 100 5.29 -10.95 12.01
N LEU A 101 5.15 -10.58 10.73
CA LEU A 101 4.94 -11.54 9.65
C LEU A 101 6.12 -12.51 9.51
N LYS A 102 7.35 -12.01 9.68
CA LYS A 102 8.53 -12.85 9.70
C LYS A 102 8.49 -13.88 10.84
N GLY A 103 8.02 -13.48 12.03
CA GLY A 103 7.83 -14.36 13.17
C GLY A 103 6.82 -15.47 12.85
N ASP A 104 5.66 -15.12 12.33
CA ASP A 104 4.61 -16.06 11.93
C ASP A 104 5.11 -17.05 10.85
N LEU A 105 5.82 -16.57 9.84
CA LEU A 105 6.40 -17.42 8.80
C LEU A 105 7.48 -18.36 9.37
N GLN A 106 8.25 -17.91 10.35
CA GLN A 106 9.23 -18.75 11.02
C GLN A 106 8.57 -19.84 11.86
N VAL A 107 7.47 -19.51 12.55
CA VAL A 107 6.63 -20.49 13.26
C VAL A 107 6.13 -21.57 12.30
N LEU A 108 5.59 -21.19 11.13
CA LEU A 108 5.15 -22.14 10.12
C LEU A 108 6.27 -23.02 9.58
N LYS A 109 7.48 -22.46 9.42
CA LYS A 109 8.67 -23.22 9.04
C LYS A 109 9.05 -24.25 10.12
N MET A 110 8.96 -23.85 11.39
CA MET A 110 9.32 -24.67 12.56
C MET A 110 8.14 -25.52 13.10
N ARG A 111 7.04 -25.65 12.36
CA ARG A 111 5.83 -26.35 12.85
C ARG A 111 6.06 -27.79 13.32
N GLY A 112 7.03 -28.49 12.72
CA GLY A 112 7.38 -29.86 13.09
C GLY A 112 8.02 -30.01 14.47
N SER A 113 8.51 -28.93 15.08
CA SER A 113 9.08 -28.94 16.43
C SER A 113 8.17 -28.34 17.50
N MET A 114 6.99 -27.84 17.12
CA MET A 114 6.09 -27.16 18.05
C MET A 114 5.34 -28.13 18.97
N ASP A 115 4.74 -29.16 18.36
CA ASP A 115 3.99 -30.18 19.09
C ASP A 115 4.68 -31.54 18.90
N PRO A 116 5.15 -32.18 20.00
CA PRO A 116 5.83 -33.47 19.92
C PRO A 116 4.95 -34.60 19.38
N LYS A 117 3.62 -34.44 19.39
CA LYS A 117 2.67 -35.45 18.91
C LYS A 117 2.28 -35.27 17.44
N ARG A 118 2.59 -34.11 16.83
CA ARG A 118 2.20 -33.81 15.45
C ARG A 118 3.41 -33.79 14.53
N PHE A 119 3.47 -34.77 13.64
CA PHE A 119 4.49 -34.86 12.61
C PHE A 119 3.96 -34.35 11.28
N TYR A 120 4.62 -33.32 10.74
CA TYR A 120 4.30 -32.76 9.43
C TYR A 120 5.32 -33.23 8.38
N LYS A 121 4.92 -33.16 7.10
CA LYS A 121 5.87 -33.25 5.99
C LYS A 121 6.92 -32.15 6.12
N LYS A 122 8.17 -32.51 5.78
CA LYS A 122 9.31 -31.57 5.76
C LYS A 122 9.05 -30.45 4.75
N ASN A 123 9.64 -29.28 4.98
CA ASN A 123 9.53 -28.17 4.05
C ASN A 123 10.48 -28.39 2.87
N ASP A 124 9.98 -28.25 1.64
CA ASP A 124 10.77 -28.48 0.41
C ASP A 124 11.63 -27.28 0.01
N ARG A 125 11.34 -26.08 0.54
CA ARG A 125 11.96 -24.82 0.13
C ARG A 125 12.73 -24.19 1.27
N ASP A 126 13.95 -23.73 0.96
CA ASP A 126 14.73 -22.87 1.83
C ASP A 126 14.40 -21.39 1.58
N GLY A 127 13.57 -20.82 2.46
CA GLY A 127 13.23 -19.40 2.45
C GLY A 127 11.75 -19.14 2.74
N PHE A 128 11.38 -17.86 2.79
CA PHE A 128 9.98 -17.45 2.89
C PHE A 128 9.35 -17.32 1.50
N PRO A 129 8.05 -17.61 1.35
CA PRO A 129 7.34 -17.38 0.09
C PRO A 129 7.34 -15.89 -0.25
N LYS A 130 7.51 -15.55 -1.54
CA LYS A 130 7.47 -14.16 -2.03
C LYS A 130 6.07 -13.57 -2.02
N TYR A 131 5.07 -14.36 -2.42
CA TYR A 131 3.67 -13.97 -2.47
C TYR A 131 2.91 -14.81 -1.44
N PHE A 132 2.20 -14.15 -0.53
CA PHE A 132 1.36 -14.79 0.47
C PHE A 132 0.32 -13.80 0.99
N GLN A 133 -0.73 -14.32 1.61
CA GLN A 133 -1.74 -13.52 2.31
C GLN A 133 -1.98 -14.13 3.68
N VAL A 134 -2.23 -13.28 4.66
CA VAL A 134 -2.65 -13.70 6.01
C VAL A 134 -4.15 -13.51 6.08
N GLY A 135 -4.85 -14.59 6.41
CA GLY A 135 -6.31 -14.59 6.58
C GLY A 135 -6.70 -15.21 7.92
N THR A 136 -7.89 -14.87 8.40
CA THR A 136 -8.47 -15.42 9.61
C THR A 136 -9.56 -16.42 9.22
N VAL A 137 -9.62 -17.56 9.90
CA VAL A 137 -10.67 -18.56 9.68
C VAL A 137 -12.01 -18.01 10.19
N ALA A 138 -13.05 -18.06 9.35
CA ALA A 138 -14.40 -17.69 9.73
C ALA A 138 -15.09 -18.84 10.47
N ASP A 139 -15.83 -18.53 11.54
CA ASP A 139 -16.55 -19.53 12.33
C ASP A 139 -17.63 -20.22 11.46
N ASN A 140 -17.76 -21.54 11.59
CA ASN A 140 -18.85 -22.28 10.97
C ASN A 140 -20.11 -22.18 11.83
N ALA A 141 -21.28 -22.00 11.21
CA ALA A 141 -22.56 -21.93 11.90
C ALA A 141 -22.99 -23.28 12.51
N VAL A 142 -22.47 -24.40 11.99
CA VAL A 142 -22.90 -25.75 12.36
C VAL A 142 -22.27 -26.26 13.66
N ASP A 143 -21.03 -25.88 13.96
CA ASP A 143 -20.31 -26.34 15.15
C ASP A 143 -19.92 -25.17 16.05
N PHE A 144 -20.79 -24.88 17.01
CA PHE A 144 -20.62 -23.74 17.92
C PHE A 144 -19.66 -24.02 19.07
N TYR A 145 -19.55 -25.28 19.51
CA TYR A 145 -18.92 -25.61 20.79
C TYR A 145 -17.47 -26.09 20.70
N HIS A 146 -17.06 -26.72 19.58
CA HIS A 146 -15.76 -27.38 19.52
C HIS A 146 -14.74 -26.61 18.68
N SER A 147 -15.11 -26.20 17.47
CA SER A 147 -14.20 -25.49 16.56
C SER A 147 -14.09 -23.99 16.83
N ARG A 148 -15.05 -23.41 17.55
CA ARG A 148 -15.12 -21.96 17.75
C ARG A 148 -14.24 -21.48 18.90
N ILE A 149 -13.34 -20.55 18.59
CA ILE A 149 -12.47 -19.90 19.58
C ILE A 149 -13.19 -18.69 20.19
N PRO A 150 -13.28 -18.55 21.53
CA PRO A 150 -13.91 -17.40 22.17
C PRO A 150 -13.12 -16.11 21.90
N LYS A 151 -13.81 -14.96 21.94
CA LYS A 151 -13.23 -13.65 21.59
C LYS A 151 -11.96 -13.29 22.39
N LYS A 152 -11.84 -13.77 23.64
CA LYS A 152 -10.69 -13.49 24.52
C LYS A 152 -9.41 -14.20 24.06
N GLU A 153 -9.56 -15.36 23.44
CA GLU A 153 -8.46 -16.21 23.00
C GLU A 153 -7.98 -15.86 21.59
N ARG A 154 -8.85 -15.25 20.76
CA ARG A 154 -8.46 -14.75 19.43
C ARG A 154 -7.38 -13.67 19.54
N LYS A 155 -6.22 -13.90 18.92
CA LYS A 155 -5.14 -12.91 18.85
C LYS A 155 -4.94 -12.41 17.42
N ARG A 156 -4.01 -11.46 17.24
CA ARG A 156 -3.75 -10.85 15.94
C ARG A 156 -2.80 -11.69 15.09
N THR A 157 -1.83 -12.35 15.73
CA THR A 157 -0.77 -13.11 15.07
C THR A 157 -0.70 -14.55 15.60
N MET A 158 -0.19 -15.46 14.79
CA MET A 158 -0.03 -16.88 15.20
C MET A 158 0.96 -17.00 16.36
N VAL A 159 2.01 -16.19 16.37
CA VAL A 159 2.98 -16.13 17.48
C VAL A 159 2.29 -15.72 18.79
N GLU A 160 1.41 -14.72 18.77
CA GLU A 160 0.69 -14.29 19.98
C GLU A 160 -0.23 -15.39 20.53
N GLU A 161 -0.90 -16.15 19.67
CA GLU A 161 -1.73 -17.29 20.08
C GLU A 161 -0.89 -18.35 20.79
N LEU A 162 0.27 -18.70 20.24
CA LEU A 162 1.20 -19.65 20.86
C LEU A 162 1.75 -19.16 22.20
N LEU A 163 2.02 -17.86 22.33
CA LEU A 163 2.49 -17.29 23.59
C LEU A 163 1.40 -17.24 24.66
N ALA A 164 0.13 -17.12 24.25
CA ALA A 164 -1.01 -17.16 25.16
C ALA A 164 -1.22 -18.57 25.75
N ASP A 165 -0.89 -19.62 25.00
CA ASP A 165 -0.98 -21.01 25.47
C ASP A 165 0.01 -21.30 26.62
N ALA A 166 -0.54 -21.71 27.77
CA ALA A 166 0.24 -22.04 28.95
C ALA A 166 1.01 -23.37 28.81
N GLU A 167 0.42 -24.38 28.17
CA GLU A 167 1.03 -25.69 28.00
C GLU A 167 2.24 -25.61 27.07
N PHE A 168 2.07 -24.89 25.95
CA PHE A 168 3.14 -24.62 25.00
C PHE A 168 4.34 -23.95 25.69
N ARG A 169 4.10 -22.92 26.50
CA ARG A 169 5.16 -22.24 27.26
C ARG A 169 5.87 -23.17 28.24
N HIS A 170 5.11 -23.99 28.97
CA HIS A 170 5.68 -24.93 29.94
C HIS A 170 6.60 -25.95 29.25
N ASN A 171 6.09 -26.58 28.19
CA ASN A 171 6.82 -27.62 27.45
C ASN A 171 8.08 -27.06 26.79
N ASN A 172 7.98 -25.89 26.16
CA ASN A 172 9.13 -25.25 25.52
C ASN A 172 10.18 -24.80 26.53
N LYS A 173 9.77 -24.25 27.67
CA LYS A 173 10.71 -23.87 28.74
C LYS A 173 11.48 -25.09 29.24
N LYS A 174 10.77 -26.19 29.52
CA LYS A 174 11.37 -27.46 29.97
C LYS A 174 12.36 -28.00 28.93
N LYS A 175 11.96 -28.04 27.66
CA LYS A 175 12.82 -28.55 26.59
C LYS A 175 14.02 -27.65 26.33
N TYR A 176 13.84 -26.34 26.37
CA TYR A 176 14.93 -25.38 26.24
C TYR A 176 15.97 -25.54 27.34
N GLN A 177 15.55 -25.62 28.61
CA GLN A 177 16.45 -25.85 29.73
C GLN A 177 17.27 -27.14 29.54
N HIS A 178 16.61 -28.23 29.15
CA HIS A 178 17.28 -29.49 28.83
C HIS A 178 18.35 -29.33 27.74
N ILE A 179 18.03 -28.64 26.64
CA ILE A 179 18.97 -28.40 25.54
C ILE A 179 20.16 -27.55 26.00
N VAL A 180 19.92 -26.51 26.82
CA VAL A 180 20.98 -25.66 27.34
C VAL A 180 21.90 -26.44 28.27
N THR A 181 21.35 -27.26 29.18
CA THR A 181 22.15 -28.09 30.09
C THR A 181 22.96 -29.12 29.32
N GLU A 182 22.37 -29.77 28.32
CA GLU A 182 23.05 -30.74 27.46
C GLU A 182 24.17 -30.09 26.67
N LYS A 183 23.92 -28.92 26.04
CA LYS A 183 24.92 -28.17 25.30
C LYS A 183 26.08 -27.70 26.19
N ALA A 184 25.78 -27.28 27.42
CA ALA A 184 26.79 -26.90 28.41
C ALA A 184 27.66 -28.11 28.80
N ALA A 185 27.05 -29.26 29.10
CA ALA A 185 27.75 -30.50 29.43
C ALA A 185 28.66 -30.96 28.28
N GLN A 186 28.16 -30.93 27.03
CA GLN A 186 28.93 -31.23 25.83
C GLN A 186 30.12 -30.27 25.64
N GLY A 187 29.92 -28.97 25.91
CA GLY A 187 30.98 -27.96 25.87
C GLY A 187 32.07 -28.21 26.93
N ALA A 188 31.68 -28.50 28.17
CA ALA A 188 32.58 -28.83 29.26
C ALA A 188 33.36 -30.13 29.00
N GLY A 189 32.68 -31.18 28.53
CA GLY A 189 33.30 -32.44 28.15
C GLY A 189 34.36 -32.28 27.05
N LYS A 190 34.07 -31.46 26.02
CA LYS A 190 35.06 -31.13 24.97
C LYS A 190 36.27 -30.38 25.53
N ARG A 191 36.08 -29.44 26.46
CA ARG A 191 37.17 -28.70 27.11
C ARG A 191 38.03 -29.62 28.00
N ASN A 192 37.40 -30.47 28.79
CA ASN A 192 38.10 -31.42 29.67
C ASN A 192 38.87 -32.48 28.88
N LYS A 193 38.30 -33.00 27.77
CA LYS A 193 38.99 -33.93 26.87
C LYS A 193 40.22 -33.30 26.20
N LYS A 194 40.16 -32.01 25.84
CA LYS A 194 41.33 -31.27 25.34
C LYS A 194 42.39 -31.16 26.44
N LYS A 195 42.04 -30.71 27.64
CA LYS A 195 42.99 -30.60 28.76
C LYS A 195 43.69 -31.93 29.08
N ASN A 196 42.96 -33.03 29.18
CA ASN A 196 43.55 -34.35 29.48
C ASN A 196 44.42 -34.90 28.34
N LYS A 197 44.20 -34.50 27.08
CA LYS A 197 45.08 -34.85 25.96
C LYS A 197 46.43 -34.14 26.02
N PHE A 198 46.47 -32.92 26.52
CA PHE A 198 47.71 -32.14 26.64
C PHE A 198 48.54 -32.46 27.89
N HIS A 199 47.98 -33.18 28.87
CA HIS A 199 48.65 -33.55 30.13
C HIS A 199 49.09 -35.03 30.18
N LYS A 200 48.88 -35.81 29.11
CA LYS A 200 49.43 -37.17 29.01
C LYS A 200 50.90 -37.08 28.57
N LYS A 201 51.81 -37.09 29.56
CA LYS A 201 53.18 -37.59 29.39
C LYS A 201 53.18 -39.10 29.63
#